data_AF-A0A8S3SIM9-F1
#
_entry.id   AF-A0A8S3SIM9-F1
#
_cell.length_a   1.000
_cell.length_b   1.000
_cell.length_c   1.000
_cell.angle_alpha   90.00
_cell.angle_beta   90.00
_cell.angle_gamma   90.00
#
_symmetry.space_group_name_H-M   'P 1'
#
loop_
_entity.id
_entity.type
_entity.pdbx_description
1 polymer ?
#
loop_
_entity_poly.entity_id
_entity_poly.type
_entity_poly.pdbx_seq_one_letter_code
_entity_poly.pdbx_strand_id
1 'polypeptide(L)'
;MFFVDLNNSSGGRTVDMSNMSNKLLPCIVYNSPYNSPSRGVDYSGGTAEHKRASTMPSQGSLFTNFEDIQLTDEERVYLNAASLGDVGIVRQSLEEKGASLNVNCLDYMGRNALHLAIDSEKLYIIEMLLDNLSFNCIEEALLHAISKEDQKIVKIIIEHPTFIAGEDRFKRSGVNEAFFRTEEKSQFPPDITPLILAASYNNHEIVQMFLSRNHRIEKPHPIYCKCTDCVIKQNYDSLKRSRSRLNAYRALSSPAYMALSSPDPIMTTFELRQEMMKLAENEYHGLVVKCMDFACELMDLCRGTQEVEAVLSEGTDSIIEGSRDLLARLKMAIRYQEKKV
;
A
#
# COMPACT_ATOMS: atom_id res chain seq x y z
N MET A 1 -10.11 35.16 6.09
CA MET A 1 -9.54 36.44 6.57
C MET A 1 -8.75 36.15 7.84
N PHE A 2 -7.47 35.81 7.71
CA PHE A 2 -6.47 35.98 8.77
C PHE A 2 -5.16 36.31 8.06
N PHE A 3 -4.65 37.49 8.37
CA PHE A 3 -3.50 38.14 7.76
C PHE A 3 -2.20 37.56 8.29
N VAL A 4 -1.21 37.52 7.41
CA VAL A 4 0.21 37.28 7.66
C VAL A 4 0.83 38.61 8.08
N ASP A 5 1.62 38.63 9.16
CA ASP A 5 2.56 39.72 9.44
C ASP A 5 4.00 39.21 9.31
N LEU A 6 4.69 39.78 8.32
CA LEU A 6 6.12 39.71 8.06
C LEU A 6 6.78 40.93 8.70
N ASN A 7 7.86 40.73 9.48
CA ASN A 7 9.08 41.55 9.54
C ASN A 7 10.00 40.96 10.64
N ASN A 8 11.04 40.21 10.31
CA ASN A 8 12.37 40.60 9.82
C ASN A 8 13.32 41.15 10.92
N SER A 9 14.34 40.36 11.25
CA SER A 9 15.65 40.86 11.72
C SER A 9 16.74 39.82 11.48
N SER A 10 17.41 39.98 10.33
CA SER A 10 18.87 40.03 10.15
C SER A 10 19.78 39.23 11.11
N GLY A 11 20.50 38.25 10.55
CA GLY A 11 21.69 37.65 11.14
C GLY A 11 22.44 36.76 10.15
N GLY A 12 23.18 37.38 9.22
CA GLY A 12 23.92 36.67 8.18
C GLY A 12 25.14 35.91 8.71
N ARG A 13 25.40 34.73 8.13
CA ARG A 13 26.73 34.13 7.99
C ARG A 13 26.79 33.37 6.67
N THR A 14 27.63 33.87 5.78
CA THR A 14 28.16 33.21 4.58
C THR A 14 29.11 32.08 4.99
N VAL A 15 28.97 30.88 4.43
CA VAL A 15 30.05 29.88 4.43
C VAL A 15 30.12 29.20 3.07
N ASP A 16 31.32 29.26 2.51
CA ASP A 16 31.77 28.88 1.18
C ASP A 16 31.51 27.41 0.78
N MET A 17 31.21 27.24 -0.51
CA MET A 17 31.39 25.98 -1.22
C MET A 17 32.86 25.76 -1.55
N SER A 18 33.51 24.83 -0.86
CA SER A 18 34.57 23.98 -1.43
C SER A 18 35.07 22.97 -0.39
N ASN A 19 35.42 21.78 -0.89
CA ASN A 19 36.00 20.63 -0.17
C ASN A 19 35.05 19.77 0.68
N MET A 20 34.63 18.65 0.11
CA MET A 20 34.76 17.37 0.82
C MET A 20 34.96 16.22 -0.18
N SER A 21 36.24 15.95 -0.40
CA SER A 21 36.77 14.75 -1.02
C SER A 21 36.66 13.54 -0.09
N ASN A 22 36.29 12.41 -0.69
CA ASN A 22 36.67 11.04 -0.35
C ASN A 22 36.89 10.67 1.14
N LYS A 23 35.89 10.02 1.73
CA LYS A 23 36.12 8.89 2.65
C LYS A 23 35.14 7.76 2.36
N LEU A 24 35.57 6.86 1.47
CA LEU A 24 35.07 5.50 1.34
C LEU A 24 35.46 4.69 2.58
N LEU A 25 34.55 3.85 3.09
CA LEU A 25 34.80 2.57 3.79
C LEU A 25 33.43 1.90 4.07
N PRO A 26 33.35 0.56 4.15
CA PRO A 26 33.22 -0.31 2.97
C PRO A 26 31.87 -1.03 2.92
N CYS A 27 31.52 -1.49 1.70
CA CYS A 27 30.37 -2.32 1.40
C CYS A 27 30.34 -3.61 2.24
N ILE A 28 29.22 -3.86 2.91
CA ILE A 28 28.90 -5.18 3.45
C ILE A 28 28.54 -6.07 2.26
N VAL A 29 29.41 -7.04 1.99
CA VAL A 29 29.22 -8.10 1.01
C VAL A 29 28.12 -9.04 1.52
N TYR A 30 26.99 -9.11 0.81
CA TYR A 30 26.07 -10.22 0.98
C TYR A 30 26.56 -11.40 0.13
N ASN A 31 27.10 -12.42 0.81
CA ASN A 31 27.31 -13.74 0.24
C ASN A 31 25.94 -14.43 0.08
N SER A 32 25.53 -14.65 -1.17
CA SER A 32 24.40 -15.51 -1.52
C SER A 32 24.87 -16.97 -1.61
N PRO A 33 24.31 -17.93 -0.85
CA PRO A 33 24.77 -19.31 -0.88
C PRO A 33 23.89 -20.16 -1.80
N TYR A 34 23.93 -19.95 -3.12
CA TYR A 34 23.44 -20.97 -4.06
C TYR A 34 24.33 -21.04 -5.31
N ASN A 35 25.29 -21.96 -5.23
CA ASN A 35 26.15 -22.39 -6.32
C ASN A 35 25.36 -23.40 -7.18
N SER A 36 25.03 -23.04 -8.42
CA SER A 36 24.43 -23.97 -9.40
C SER A 36 25.49 -24.33 -10.44
N PRO A 37 25.80 -25.61 -10.67
CA PRO A 37 26.85 -25.99 -11.61
C PRO A 37 26.36 -25.88 -13.06
N SER A 38 27.12 -25.15 -13.86
CA SER A 38 27.05 -25.08 -15.31
C SER A 38 27.42 -26.41 -15.99
N ARG A 39 26.56 -26.88 -16.90
CA ARG A 39 26.83 -27.85 -17.99
C ARG A 39 25.98 -27.39 -19.17
N GLY A 40 26.51 -27.05 -20.35
CA GLY A 40 27.39 -27.85 -21.20
C GLY A 40 26.52 -28.35 -22.36
N VAL A 41 26.53 -27.61 -23.47
CA VAL A 41 25.79 -27.92 -24.71
C VAL A 41 26.58 -28.98 -25.47
N ASP A 42 25.96 -30.10 -25.83
CA ASP A 42 26.41 -30.93 -26.96
C ASP A 42 25.24 -31.73 -27.56
N TYR A 43 25.14 -31.65 -28.89
CA TYR A 43 24.18 -32.34 -29.76
C TYR A 43 24.75 -33.69 -30.20
N SER A 44 23.96 -34.77 -30.16
CA SER A 44 24.01 -35.85 -31.18
C SER A 44 22.80 -36.77 -31.06
N GLY A 45 22.22 -37.11 -32.22
CA GLY A 45 20.97 -37.85 -32.34
C GLY A 45 21.12 -39.37 -32.37
N GLY A 46 20.00 -40.06 -32.16
CA GLY A 46 19.87 -41.50 -32.30
C GLY A 46 18.41 -41.93 -32.12
N THR A 47 17.89 -42.63 -33.13
CA THR A 47 16.50 -43.07 -33.36
C THR A 47 16.04 -44.24 -32.49
N ALA A 48 14.72 -44.31 -32.23
CA ALA A 48 13.82 -45.48 -32.26
C ALA A 48 12.92 -45.71 -31.02
N GLU A 49 11.61 -45.55 -31.27
CA GLU A 49 10.47 -46.41 -30.93
C GLU A 49 10.12 -46.86 -29.48
N HIS A 50 8.87 -46.50 -29.14
CA HIS A 50 7.85 -47.25 -28.40
C HIS A 50 8.10 -47.63 -26.92
N LYS A 51 7.35 -46.96 -26.01
CA LYS A 51 6.26 -47.59 -25.21
C LYS A 51 5.59 -46.61 -24.22
N ARG A 52 4.25 -46.60 -24.31
CA ARG A 52 3.22 -46.49 -23.26
C ARG A 52 3.03 -45.17 -22.48
N ALA A 53 1.76 -44.78 -22.52
CA ALA A 53 1.06 -43.73 -21.78
C ALA A 53 1.40 -43.64 -20.28
N SER A 54 1.44 -42.41 -19.77
CA SER A 54 1.16 -42.07 -18.38
C SER A 54 0.64 -40.64 -18.31
N THR A 55 -0.67 -40.55 -18.10
CA THR A 55 -1.46 -39.58 -17.33
C THR A 55 -0.77 -38.26 -16.92
N MET A 56 -1.35 -37.14 -17.38
CA MET A 56 -1.11 -35.79 -16.86
C MET A 56 -1.36 -35.72 -15.35
N PRO A 57 -0.48 -35.11 -14.52
CA PRO A 57 -0.87 -34.73 -13.17
C PRO A 57 -1.83 -33.55 -13.28
N SER A 58 -3.06 -33.79 -12.86
CA SER A 58 -4.09 -32.79 -12.61
C SER A 58 -3.60 -31.73 -11.63
N GLN A 59 -4.06 -30.51 -11.85
CA GLN A 59 -3.90 -29.31 -11.02
C GLN A 59 -3.57 -29.59 -9.54
N GLY A 60 -2.33 -29.28 -9.17
CA GLY A 60 -1.91 -29.13 -7.78
C GLY A 60 -2.38 -27.76 -7.28
N SER A 61 -3.30 -27.79 -6.33
CA SER A 61 -3.67 -26.67 -5.48
C SER A 61 -2.44 -25.92 -4.93
N LEU A 62 -2.44 -24.59 -5.00
CA LEU A 62 -1.38 -23.71 -4.49
C LEU A 62 -1.35 -23.58 -2.96
N PHE A 63 -2.01 -24.47 -2.23
CA PHE A 63 -2.00 -24.48 -0.76
C PHE A 63 -1.00 -25.52 -0.26
N THR A 64 0.27 -25.14 -0.14
CA THR A 64 1.27 -25.95 0.58
C THR A 64 1.95 -25.09 1.64
N ASN A 65 1.67 -25.42 2.91
CA ASN A 65 2.45 -25.21 4.16
C ASN A 65 1.58 -24.81 5.39
N PHE A 66 0.46 -25.51 5.63
CA PHE A 66 -0.29 -25.43 6.91
C PHE A 66 -0.09 -26.68 7.81
N GLU A 67 0.79 -27.59 7.42
CA GLU A 67 1.15 -28.74 8.24
C GLU A 67 2.13 -28.25 9.34
N ASP A 68 1.71 -28.41 10.61
CA ASP A 68 2.43 -28.15 11.87
C ASP A 68 2.24 -26.81 12.60
N ILE A 69 1.04 -26.23 12.62
CA ILE A 69 0.66 -25.31 13.73
C ILE A 69 0.03 -26.14 14.86
N GLN A 70 0.85 -26.76 15.70
CA GLN A 70 0.37 -27.38 16.94
C GLN A 70 0.16 -26.31 18.01
N LEU A 71 -1.05 -25.74 18.06
CA LEU A 71 -1.46 -24.88 19.16
C LEU A 71 -1.47 -25.66 20.49
N THR A 72 -1.00 -25.02 21.56
CA THR A 72 -1.21 -25.53 22.92
C THR A 72 -2.67 -25.36 23.35
N ASP A 73 -3.12 -26.10 24.35
CA ASP A 73 -4.48 -25.94 24.87
C ASP A 73 -4.70 -24.55 25.46
N GLU A 74 -3.67 -23.95 26.05
CA GLU A 74 -3.70 -22.56 26.53
C GLU A 74 -3.88 -21.55 25.39
N GLU A 75 -3.17 -21.73 24.27
CA GLU A 75 -3.33 -20.88 23.08
C GLU A 75 -4.73 -21.02 22.47
N ARG A 76 -5.30 -22.24 22.44
CA ARG A 76 -6.68 -22.45 21.98
C ARG A 76 -7.69 -21.75 22.88
N VAL A 77 -7.53 -21.84 24.20
CA VAL A 77 -8.40 -21.16 25.16
C VAL A 77 -8.29 -19.64 25.00
N TYR A 78 -7.07 -19.11 24.85
CA TYR A 78 -6.83 -17.70 24.62
C TYR A 78 -7.48 -17.18 23.32
N LEU A 79 -7.28 -17.88 22.19
CA LEU A 79 -7.89 -17.50 20.90
C LEU A 79 -9.43 -17.55 20.95
N ASN A 80 -9.99 -18.58 21.58
CA ASN A 80 -11.44 -18.70 21.76
C ASN A 80 -12.01 -17.62 22.69
N ALA A 81 -11.30 -17.30 23.79
CA ALA A 81 -11.71 -16.23 24.69
C ALA A 81 -11.72 -14.87 23.99
N ALA A 82 -10.72 -14.58 23.15
CA ALA A 82 -10.68 -13.37 22.34
C ALA A 82 -11.87 -13.26 21.36
N SER A 83 -12.24 -14.39 20.73
CA SER A 83 -13.41 -14.48 19.84
C SER A 83 -14.74 -14.26 20.59
N LEU A 84 -14.91 -14.93 21.74
CA LEU A 84 -16.14 -14.82 22.54
C LEU A 84 -16.28 -13.46 23.25
N GLY A 85 -15.16 -12.77 23.47
CA GLY A 85 -15.13 -11.51 24.21
C GLY A 85 -14.96 -11.69 25.72
N ASP A 86 -14.40 -12.81 26.18
CA ASP A 86 -14.15 -13.05 27.59
C ASP A 86 -12.91 -12.27 28.05
N VAL A 87 -13.18 -11.10 28.63
CA VAL A 87 -12.18 -10.19 29.17
C VAL A 87 -11.34 -10.83 30.28
N GLY A 88 -11.95 -11.64 31.13
CA GLY A 88 -11.28 -12.19 32.31
C GLY A 88 -10.16 -13.13 31.89
N ILE A 89 -10.49 -14.07 30.99
CA ILE A 89 -9.53 -15.05 30.47
C ILE A 89 -8.46 -14.36 29.64
N VAL A 90 -8.83 -13.46 28.72
CA VAL A 90 -7.84 -12.74 27.90
C VAL A 90 -6.88 -11.93 28.78
N ARG A 91 -7.39 -11.22 29.80
CA ARG A 91 -6.55 -10.49 30.75
C ARG A 91 -5.60 -11.41 31.48
N GLN A 92 -6.12 -12.51 32.02
CA GLN A 92 -5.33 -13.48 32.76
C GLN A 92 -4.21 -14.05 31.87
N SER A 93 -4.53 -14.45 30.64
CA SER A 93 -3.54 -14.93 29.66
C SER A 93 -2.47 -13.90 29.30
N LEU A 94 -2.79 -12.60 29.34
CA LEU A 94 -1.83 -11.52 29.06
C LEU A 94 -0.96 -11.14 30.27
N GLU A 95 -1.51 -11.22 31.48
CA GLU A 95 -0.85 -10.87 32.75
C GLU A 95 0.01 -12.02 33.29
N GLU A 96 -0.51 -13.25 33.25
CA GLU A 96 0.21 -14.49 33.55
C GLU A 96 1.11 -14.85 32.36
N LYS A 97 2.13 -14.03 32.08
CA LYS A 97 3.21 -14.31 31.11
C LYS A 97 4.09 -15.49 31.56
N GLY A 98 3.48 -16.58 32.03
CA GLY A 98 4.14 -17.81 32.44
C GLY A 98 4.66 -18.56 31.22
N ALA A 99 5.81 -18.11 30.70
CA ALA A 99 6.81 -18.78 29.85
C ALA A 99 6.39 -19.65 28.64
N SER A 100 5.11 -19.95 28.41
CA SER A 100 4.65 -20.97 27.45
C SER A 100 3.56 -20.48 26.49
N LEU A 101 2.81 -19.42 26.83
CA LEU A 101 1.83 -18.84 25.92
C LEU A 101 2.48 -17.85 24.94
N ASN A 102 2.39 -18.13 23.64
CA ASN A 102 2.70 -17.15 22.62
C ASN A 102 1.48 -16.25 22.35
N VAL A 103 1.56 -14.99 22.76
CA VAL A 103 0.50 -13.99 22.54
C VAL A 103 0.24 -13.73 21.04
N ASN A 104 1.24 -13.95 20.18
CA ASN A 104 1.14 -13.83 18.73
C ASN A 104 0.81 -15.17 18.05
N CYS A 105 0.23 -16.13 18.76
CA CYS A 105 -0.21 -17.41 18.18
C CYS A 105 -1.22 -17.18 17.05
N LEU A 106 -1.20 -18.10 16.08
CA LEU A 106 -2.06 -18.08 14.91
C LEU A 106 -2.94 -19.33 14.91
N ASP A 107 -4.21 -19.16 14.56
CA ASP A 107 -5.15 -20.26 14.30
C ASP A 107 -4.71 -21.07 13.07
N TYR A 108 -5.35 -22.22 12.80
CA TYR A 108 -5.09 -23.02 11.58
C TYR A 108 -5.35 -22.25 10.28
N MET A 109 -6.11 -21.16 10.34
CA MET A 109 -6.34 -20.22 9.23
C MET A 109 -5.33 -19.06 9.17
N GLY A 110 -4.28 -19.05 10.00
CA GLY A 110 -3.31 -17.96 10.08
C GLY A 110 -3.81 -16.70 10.79
N ARG A 111 -4.91 -16.78 11.57
CA ARG A 111 -5.52 -15.63 12.25
C ARG A 111 -5.01 -15.49 13.67
N ASN A 112 -4.61 -14.29 14.08
CA ASN A 112 -4.27 -14.01 15.47
C ASN A 112 -5.52 -13.69 16.33
N ALA A 113 -5.34 -13.59 17.65
CA ALA A 113 -6.40 -13.22 18.59
C ALA A 113 -7.11 -11.89 18.24
N LEU A 114 -6.37 -10.93 17.71
CA LEU A 114 -6.91 -9.63 17.30
C LEU A 114 -7.80 -9.75 16.05
N HIS A 115 -7.47 -10.60 15.07
CA HIS A 115 -8.37 -10.90 13.95
C HIS A 115 -9.71 -11.46 14.43
N LEU A 116 -9.68 -12.39 15.38
CA LEU A 116 -10.90 -12.99 15.94
C LEU A 116 -11.74 -11.98 16.72
N ALA A 117 -11.08 -11.11 17.48
CA ALA A 117 -11.74 -10.03 18.20
C ALA A 117 -12.38 -9.00 17.24
N ILE A 118 -11.72 -8.71 16.12
CA ILE A 118 -12.24 -7.84 15.05
C ILE A 118 -13.45 -8.49 14.36
N ASP A 119 -13.35 -9.76 13.95
CA ASP A 119 -14.46 -10.51 13.34
C ASP A 119 -15.70 -10.55 14.23
N SER A 120 -15.51 -10.48 15.55
CA SER A 120 -16.56 -10.56 16.57
C SER A 120 -16.94 -9.18 17.15
N GLU A 121 -16.38 -8.09 16.61
CA GLU A 121 -16.59 -6.69 17.00
C GLU A 121 -16.39 -6.42 18.51
N LYS A 122 -15.42 -7.08 19.15
CA LYS A 122 -15.14 -6.95 20.59
C LYS A 122 -14.19 -5.80 20.89
N LEU A 123 -14.69 -4.57 20.84
CA LEU A 123 -13.89 -3.33 21.00
C LEU A 123 -12.97 -3.33 22.23
N TYR A 124 -13.48 -3.75 23.39
CA TYR A 124 -12.69 -3.76 24.63
C TYR A 124 -11.51 -4.76 24.58
N ILE A 125 -11.71 -5.92 23.95
CA ILE A 125 -10.64 -6.90 23.74
C ILE A 125 -9.63 -6.37 22.73
N ILE A 126 -10.09 -5.72 21.65
CA ILE A 126 -9.23 -5.09 20.64
C ILE A 126 -8.28 -4.09 21.32
N GLU A 127 -8.80 -3.17 22.14
CA GLU A 127 -7.98 -2.20 22.87
C GLU A 127 -6.95 -2.88 23.77
N MET A 128 -7.35 -3.88 24.56
CA MET A 128 -6.41 -4.62 25.42
C MET A 128 -5.32 -5.38 24.67
N LEU A 129 -5.65 -5.94 23.50
CA LEU A 129 -4.72 -6.71 22.69
C LEU A 129 -3.68 -5.82 22.00
N LEU A 130 -4.04 -4.59 21.62
CA LEU A 130 -3.15 -3.63 20.98
C LEU A 130 -1.95 -3.24 21.85
N ASP A 131 -2.07 -3.33 23.18
CA ASP A 131 -0.97 -3.07 24.12
C ASP A 131 0.06 -4.22 24.18
N ASN A 132 -0.34 -5.44 23.84
CA ASN A 132 0.46 -6.64 24.10
C ASN A 132 0.94 -7.38 22.83
N LEU A 133 0.40 -7.03 21.67
CA LEU A 133 0.75 -7.65 20.39
C LEU A 133 1.96 -6.99 19.71
N SER A 134 2.62 -7.76 18.86
CA SER A 134 3.69 -7.25 18.01
C SER A 134 3.15 -6.37 16.88
N PHE A 135 3.96 -5.41 16.41
CA PHE A 135 3.56 -4.48 15.34
C PHE A 135 3.10 -5.20 14.07
N ASN A 136 3.75 -6.29 13.66
CA ASN A 136 3.37 -7.06 12.47
C ASN A 136 1.95 -7.65 12.60
N CYS A 137 1.60 -8.18 13.78
CA CYS A 137 0.26 -8.72 14.02
C CYS A 137 -0.82 -7.62 14.03
N ILE A 138 -0.48 -6.43 14.50
CA ILE A 138 -1.37 -5.25 14.49
C ILE A 138 -1.54 -4.74 13.05
N GLU A 139 -0.46 -4.65 12.26
CA GLU A 139 -0.48 -4.24 10.86
C GLU A 139 -1.36 -5.18 10.02
N GLU A 140 -1.22 -6.49 10.22
CA GLU A 140 -2.06 -7.49 9.52
C GLU A 140 -3.53 -7.41 9.94
N ALA A 141 -3.79 -7.28 11.24
CA ALA A 141 -5.15 -7.10 11.76
C ALA A 141 -5.79 -5.78 11.28
N LEU A 142 -4.99 -4.73 11.08
CA LEU A 142 -5.46 -3.48 10.49
C LEU A 142 -5.89 -3.67 9.04
N LEU A 143 -5.11 -4.40 8.23
CA LEU A 143 -5.51 -4.75 6.86
C LEU A 143 -6.82 -5.55 6.86
N HIS A 144 -6.98 -6.48 7.81
CA HIS A 144 -8.23 -7.22 7.98
C HIS A 144 -9.41 -6.32 8.33
N ALA A 145 -9.25 -5.41 9.29
CA ALA A 145 -10.29 -4.45 9.68
C ALA A 145 -10.71 -3.55 8.50
N ILE A 146 -9.76 -3.13 7.66
CA ILE A 146 -10.05 -2.37 6.44
C ILE A 146 -10.82 -3.22 5.44
N SER A 147 -10.47 -4.51 5.29
CA SER A 147 -11.19 -5.42 4.39
C SER A 147 -12.65 -5.67 4.80
N LYS A 148 -12.96 -5.49 6.08
CA LYS A 148 -14.33 -5.51 6.65
C LYS A 148 -15.04 -4.17 6.56
N GLU A 149 -14.34 -3.11 6.15
CA GLU A 149 -14.84 -1.74 6.09
C GLU A 149 -15.34 -1.17 7.43
N ASP A 150 -14.86 -1.71 8.56
CA ASP A 150 -15.21 -1.20 9.90
C ASP A 150 -14.32 -0.02 10.31
N GLN A 151 -14.85 1.17 10.06
CA GLN A 151 -14.19 2.43 10.34
C GLN A 151 -13.91 2.66 11.82
N LYS A 152 -14.77 2.15 12.72
CA LYS A 152 -14.61 2.39 14.17
C LYS A 152 -13.41 1.61 14.68
N ILE A 153 -13.29 0.34 14.29
CA ILE A 153 -12.15 -0.50 14.64
C ILE A 153 -10.87 0.06 14.02
N VAL A 154 -10.90 0.41 12.73
CA VAL A 154 -9.75 1.01 12.04
C VAL A 154 -9.29 2.28 12.77
N LYS A 155 -10.22 3.09 13.27
CA LYS A 155 -9.91 4.29 14.05
C LYS A 155 -9.20 3.96 15.35
N ILE A 156 -9.73 3.02 16.12
CA ILE A 156 -9.13 2.58 17.39
C ILE A 156 -7.69 2.10 17.16
N ILE A 157 -7.45 1.28 16.13
CA ILE A 157 -6.12 0.73 15.85
C ILE A 157 -5.14 1.84 15.45
N ILE A 158 -5.51 2.74 14.53
CA ILE A 158 -4.62 3.80 14.04
C ILE A 158 -4.36 4.88 15.11
N GLU A 159 -5.31 5.12 16.01
CA GLU A 159 -5.16 6.08 17.12
C GLU A 159 -4.39 5.50 18.30
N HIS A 160 -4.16 4.20 18.32
CA HIS A 160 -3.50 3.54 19.43
C HIS A 160 -2.01 3.91 19.53
N PRO A 161 -1.50 4.29 20.72
CA PRO A 161 -0.10 4.70 20.90
C PRO A 161 0.92 3.65 20.44
N THR A 162 0.63 2.37 20.67
CA THR A 162 1.50 1.26 20.24
C THR A 162 1.65 1.19 18.72
N PHE A 163 0.56 1.43 17.98
CA PHE A 163 0.59 1.43 16.53
C PHE A 163 1.40 2.62 16.01
N ILE A 164 1.14 3.82 16.52
CA ILE A 164 1.85 5.05 16.13
C ILE A 164 3.36 4.91 16.39
N ALA A 165 3.73 4.41 17.58
CA ALA A 165 5.13 4.20 17.94
C ALA A 165 5.80 3.11 17.08
N GLY A 166 5.07 2.05 16.72
CA GLY A 166 5.53 1.00 15.82
C GLY A 166 5.76 1.52 14.40
N GLU A 167 4.82 2.31 13.89
CA GLU A 167 4.89 2.90 12.56
C GLU A 167 6.08 3.86 12.42
N ASP A 168 6.31 4.72 13.42
CA ASP A 168 7.46 5.63 13.42
C ASP A 168 8.81 4.89 13.47
N ARG A 169 8.87 3.72 14.11
CA ARG A 169 10.05 2.86 14.09
C ARG A 169 10.22 2.22 12.71
N PHE A 170 9.12 1.80 12.09
CA PHE A 170 9.12 1.19 10.76
C PHE A 170 9.62 2.17 9.69
N LYS A 171 9.10 3.40 9.66
CA LYS A 171 9.53 4.47 8.73
C LYS A 171 11.02 4.81 8.87
N ARG A 172 11.55 4.81 10.10
CA ARG A 172 12.96 5.12 10.37
C ARG A 172 13.92 3.99 10.04
N SER A 173 13.45 2.74 10.12
CA SER A 173 14.31 1.59 9.92
C SER A 173 14.72 1.47 8.45
N GLY A 174 13.84 1.73 7.48
CA GLY A 174 14.16 1.62 6.04
C GLY A 174 14.54 0.21 5.55
N VAL A 175 14.87 -0.72 6.45
CA VAL A 175 15.35 -2.07 6.16
C VAL A 175 14.21 -3.07 5.95
N ASN A 176 12.98 -2.72 6.33
CA ASN A 176 11.81 -3.60 6.23
C ASN A 176 10.77 -3.08 5.23
N GLU A 177 11.18 -2.55 4.07
CA GLU A 177 10.20 -2.28 3.00
C GLU A 177 9.37 -3.56 2.77
N ALA A 178 8.05 -3.43 2.85
CA ALA A 178 7.12 -4.56 2.75
C ALA A 178 7.41 -5.42 1.50
N PHE A 179 7.93 -4.80 0.43
CA PHE A 179 8.40 -5.43 -0.80
C PHE A 179 9.37 -6.61 -0.62
N PHE A 180 10.29 -6.55 0.35
CA PHE A 180 11.30 -7.60 0.58
C PHE A 180 10.86 -8.66 1.60
N ARG A 181 9.62 -8.61 2.10
CA ARG A 181 9.09 -9.65 2.99
C ARG A 181 8.93 -10.95 2.19
N THR A 182 9.72 -11.96 2.56
CA THR A 182 9.71 -13.30 1.96
C THR A 182 8.72 -14.24 2.65
N GLU A 183 8.28 -13.92 3.87
CA GLU A 183 7.38 -14.78 4.65
C GLU A 183 5.93 -14.64 4.15
N GLU A 184 5.41 -15.68 3.48
CA GLU A 184 4.01 -15.80 3.01
C GLU A 184 3.00 -16.06 4.14
N LYS A 185 3.28 -15.60 5.37
CA LYS A 185 2.37 -15.80 6.51
C LYS A 185 1.19 -14.83 6.53
N SER A 186 1.24 -13.78 5.69
CA SER A 186 0.20 -12.76 5.60
C SER A 186 -0.89 -13.16 4.60
N GLN A 187 -2.16 -12.98 4.98
CA GLN A 187 -3.30 -13.13 4.06
C GLN A 187 -3.28 -12.10 2.92
N PHE A 188 -2.62 -10.96 3.16
CA PHE A 188 -2.51 -9.87 2.20
C PHE A 188 -1.15 -9.90 1.48
N PRO A 189 -1.12 -9.65 0.16
CA PRO A 189 0.11 -9.47 -0.58
C PRO A 189 1.00 -8.37 0.06
N PRO A 190 2.33 -8.59 0.12
CA PRO A 190 3.26 -7.68 0.79
C PRO A 190 3.34 -6.29 0.14
N ASP A 191 2.85 -6.12 -1.08
CA ASP A 191 2.81 -4.85 -1.80
C ASP A 191 1.58 -3.98 -1.47
N ILE A 192 0.61 -4.52 -0.73
CA ILE A 192 -0.59 -3.80 -0.33
C ILE A 192 -0.36 -3.12 1.02
N THR A 193 -0.36 -1.79 1.02
CA THR A 193 -0.37 -0.98 2.24
C THR A 193 -1.80 -0.75 2.72
N PRO A 194 -2.02 -0.41 4.01
CA PRO A 194 -3.35 -0.08 4.53
C PRO A 194 -4.09 1.00 3.72
N LEU A 195 -3.38 2.04 3.27
CA LEU A 195 -3.96 3.10 2.42
C LEU A 195 -4.29 2.60 1.00
N ILE A 196 -3.44 1.76 0.40
CA ILE A 196 -3.73 1.14 -0.91
C ILE A 196 -4.99 0.26 -0.80
N LEU A 197 -5.10 -0.52 0.28
CA LEU A 197 -6.26 -1.37 0.52
C LEU A 197 -7.54 -0.53 0.71
N ALA A 198 -7.51 0.49 1.57
CA ALA A 198 -8.64 1.38 1.80
C ALA A 198 -9.11 2.09 0.52
N ALA A 199 -8.16 2.55 -0.30
CA ALA A 199 -8.46 3.13 -1.60
C ALA A 199 -9.09 2.11 -2.55
N SER A 200 -8.65 0.84 -2.53
CA SER A 200 -9.20 -0.22 -3.39
C SER A 200 -10.67 -0.55 -3.08
N TYR A 201 -11.09 -0.41 -1.81
CA TYR A 201 -12.50 -0.52 -1.39
C TYR A 201 -13.31 0.76 -1.61
N ASN A 202 -12.69 1.84 -2.09
CA ASN A 202 -13.34 3.14 -2.29
C ASN A 202 -14.02 3.70 -1.02
N ASN A 203 -13.45 3.42 0.16
CA ASN A 203 -14.01 3.87 1.45
C ASN A 203 -13.45 5.25 1.82
N HIS A 204 -14.25 6.29 1.61
CA HIS A 204 -13.84 7.70 1.79
C HIS A 204 -13.43 8.02 3.24
N GLU A 205 -14.12 7.45 4.24
CA GLU A 205 -13.87 7.75 5.65
C GLU A 205 -12.52 7.17 6.10
N ILE A 206 -12.24 5.91 5.76
CA ILE A 206 -10.94 5.30 6.08
C ILE A 206 -9.82 6.01 5.32
N VAL A 207 -10.01 6.30 4.03
CA VAL A 207 -9.02 7.03 3.22
C VAL A 207 -8.74 8.40 3.85
N GLN A 208 -9.77 9.15 4.26
CA GLN A 208 -9.61 10.43 4.92
C GLN A 208 -8.82 10.32 6.24
N MET A 209 -9.07 9.28 7.04
CA MET A 209 -8.35 9.05 8.30
C MET A 209 -6.85 8.81 8.12
N PHE A 210 -6.47 8.13 7.04
CA PHE A 210 -5.05 7.98 6.67
C PHE A 210 -4.49 9.29 6.09
N LEU A 211 -5.24 9.96 5.21
CA LEU A 211 -4.78 11.21 4.59
C LEU A 211 -4.59 12.34 5.62
N SER A 212 -5.41 12.41 6.67
CA SER A 212 -5.28 13.41 7.76
C SER A 212 -4.02 13.22 8.59
N ARG A 213 -3.41 12.03 8.55
CA ARG A 213 -2.16 11.67 9.23
C ARG A 213 -0.94 11.73 8.30
N ASN A 214 -1.07 12.40 7.16
CA ASN A 214 -0.03 12.54 6.13
C ASN A 214 0.42 11.22 5.49
N HIS A 215 -0.39 10.15 5.55
CA HIS A 215 -0.18 9.01 4.67
C HIS A 215 -0.55 9.42 3.25
N ARG A 216 0.33 9.11 2.29
CA ARG A 216 0.09 9.34 0.86
C ARG A 216 0.60 8.14 0.10
N ILE A 217 -0.05 7.84 -1.01
CA ILE A 217 0.42 6.83 -1.96
C ILE A 217 1.47 7.50 -2.84
N GLU A 218 2.68 6.97 -2.80
CA GLU A 218 3.77 7.44 -3.65
C GLU A 218 3.50 7.05 -5.10
N LYS A 219 3.70 8.00 -6.02
CA LYS A 219 3.57 7.74 -7.45
C LYS A 219 4.68 6.78 -7.90
N PRO A 220 4.35 5.62 -8.51
CA PRO A 220 5.37 4.67 -8.96
C PRO A 220 6.29 5.28 -10.02
N HIS A 221 7.58 4.94 -9.96
CA HIS A 221 8.52 5.37 -10.99
C HIS A 221 8.18 4.79 -12.38
N PRO A 222 8.53 5.50 -13.48
CA PRO A 222 8.39 5.01 -14.84
C PRO A 222 9.02 3.64 -15.06
N ILE A 223 8.51 2.88 -16.03
CA ILE A 223 8.97 1.50 -16.32
C ILE A 223 10.49 1.46 -16.56
N TYR A 224 11.01 2.44 -17.29
CA TYR A 224 12.41 2.57 -17.68
C TYR A 224 13.30 3.33 -16.66
N CYS A 225 12.82 3.57 -15.43
CA CYS A 225 13.62 4.20 -14.40
C CYS A 225 14.82 3.33 -14.00
N LYS A 226 16.00 3.95 -13.92
CA LYS A 226 17.29 3.31 -13.58
C LYS A 226 17.84 3.72 -12.21
N CYS A 227 17.01 4.25 -11.30
CA CYS A 227 17.47 4.56 -9.94
C CYS A 227 17.85 3.27 -9.19
N THR A 228 18.69 3.41 -8.15
CA THR A 228 19.18 2.30 -7.33
C THR A 228 18.03 1.42 -6.85
N ASP A 229 16.98 2.02 -6.31
CA ASP A 229 15.87 1.29 -5.70
C ASP A 229 15.05 0.51 -6.73
N CYS A 230 14.83 1.12 -7.92
CA CYS A 230 14.16 0.44 -9.02
C CYS A 230 14.96 -0.75 -9.55
N VAL A 231 16.28 -0.61 -9.65
CA VAL A 231 17.17 -1.67 -10.12
C VAL A 231 17.23 -2.80 -9.08
N ILE A 232 17.34 -2.48 -7.79
CA ILE A 232 17.31 -3.46 -6.69
C ILE A 232 15.99 -4.23 -6.71
N LYS A 233 14.84 -3.53 -6.74
CA LYS A 233 13.51 -4.17 -6.76
C LYS A 233 13.32 -5.03 -8.01
N GLN A 234 13.83 -4.58 -9.16
CA GLN A 234 13.76 -5.33 -10.42
C GLN A 234 14.62 -6.61 -10.42
N ASN A 235 15.82 -6.55 -9.82
CA ASN A 235 16.71 -7.71 -9.71
C ASN A 235 16.24 -8.69 -8.63
N TYR A 236 15.55 -8.20 -7.60
CA TYR A 236 14.95 -9.04 -6.57
C TYR A 236 13.77 -9.84 -7.11
N ASP A 237 12.74 -9.16 -7.63
CA ASP A 237 11.57 -9.82 -8.23
C ASP A 237 10.84 -8.85 -9.18
N SER A 238 10.96 -9.13 -10.48
CA SER A 238 10.36 -8.32 -11.54
C SER A 238 8.82 -8.39 -11.55
N LEU A 239 8.24 -9.53 -11.17
CA LEU A 239 6.79 -9.73 -11.14
C LEU A 239 6.17 -9.04 -9.93
N LYS A 240 6.78 -9.17 -8.73
CA LYS A 240 6.35 -8.40 -7.55
C LYS A 240 6.45 -6.90 -7.81
N ARG A 241 7.50 -6.43 -8.50
CA ARG A 241 7.64 -5.02 -8.89
C ARG A 241 6.51 -4.57 -9.83
N SER A 242 6.17 -5.37 -10.84
CA SER A 242 5.07 -5.06 -11.77
C SER A 242 3.73 -5.02 -11.05
N ARG A 243 3.44 -6.02 -10.21
CA ARG A 243 2.21 -6.12 -9.40
C ARG A 243 2.07 -4.96 -8.42
N SER A 244 3.13 -4.63 -7.69
CA SER A 244 3.16 -3.50 -6.75
C SER A 244 2.86 -2.17 -7.45
N ARG A 245 3.49 -1.94 -8.62
CA ARG A 245 3.20 -0.76 -9.46
C ARG A 245 1.73 -0.70 -9.86
N LEU A 246 1.18 -1.81 -10.36
CA LEU A 246 -0.22 -1.89 -10.78
C LEU A 246 -1.17 -1.60 -9.61
N ASN A 247 -0.92 -2.16 -8.43
CA ASN A 247 -1.73 -1.95 -7.24
C ASN A 247 -1.66 -0.50 -6.74
N ALA A 248 -0.50 0.15 -6.80
CA ALA A 248 -0.38 1.58 -6.52
C ALA A 248 -1.21 2.42 -7.51
N TYR A 249 -1.15 2.14 -8.81
CA TYR A 249 -1.98 2.84 -9.80
C TYR A 249 -3.48 2.57 -9.63
N ARG A 250 -3.87 1.35 -9.23
CA ARG A 250 -5.27 1.03 -8.88
C ARG A 250 -5.77 1.88 -7.73
N ALA A 251 -4.95 2.07 -6.70
CA ALA A 251 -5.31 2.89 -5.56
C ALA A 251 -5.32 4.39 -5.90
N LEU A 252 -4.36 4.87 -6.70
CA LEU A 252 -4.32 6.27 -7.18
C LEU A 252 -5.53 6.63 -8.06
N SER A 253 -6.06 5.67 -8.82
CA SER A 253 -7.25 5.82 -9.69
C SER A 253 -8.57 5.56 -8.97
N SER A 254 -8.56 5.38 -7.65
CA SER A 254 -9.79 5.24 -6.86
C SER A 254 -10.48 6.60 -6.68
N PRO A 255 -11.80 6.72 -6.96
CA PRO A 255 -12.56 7.96 -6.77
C PRO A 255 -12.40 8.57 -5.37
N ALA A 256 -12.44 7.74 -4.32
CA ALA A 256 -12.25 8.18 -2.94
C ALA A 256 -10.89 8.81 -2.71
N TYR A 257 -9.83 8.23 -3.28
CA TYR A 257 -8.50 8.80 -3.16
C TYR A 257 -8.36 10.08 -3.99
N MET A 258 -8.77 10.07 -5.26
CA MET A 258 -8.68 11.24 -6.15
C MET A 258 -9.41 12.47 -5.58
N ALA A 259 -10.60 12.27 -5.02
CA ALA A 259 -11.41 13.35 -4.43
C ALA A 259 -10.78 13.97 -3.17
N LEU A 260 -10.01 13.19 -2.40
CA LEU A 260 -9.50 13.62 -1.09
C LEU A 260 -7.99 13.94 -1.10
N SER A 261 -7.24 13.47 -2.10
CA SER A 261 -5.78 13.58 -2.11
C SER A 261 -5.26 14.94 -2.56
N SER A 262 -6.00 15.61 -3.45
CA SER A 262 -5.54 16.80 -4.17
C SER A 262 -6.53 17.96 -4.06
N PRO A 263 -6.03 19.22 -4.04
CA PRO A 263 -6.89 20.41 -4.04
C PRO A 263 -7.60 20.62 -5.38
N ASP A 264 -6.97 20.21 -6.49
CA ASP A 264 -7.58 20.16 -7.82
C ASP A 264 -7.65 18.69 -8.30
N PRO A 265 -8.76 17.98 -8.00
CA PRO A 265 -8.91 16.58 -8.36
C PRO A 265 -8.95 16.38 -9.88
N ILE A 266 -9.59 17.29 -10.63
CA ILE A 266 -9.74 17.17 -12.08
C ILE A 266 -8.38 17.21 -12.79
N MET A 267 -7.56 18.21 -12.45
CA MET A 267 -6.23 18.33 -13.02
C MET A 267 -5.37 17.10 -12.70
N THR A 268 -5.37 16.69 -11.42
CA THR A 268 -4.62 15.52 -10.97
C THR A 268 -5.05 14.25 -11.71
N THR A 269 -6.35 14.06 -11.91
CA THR A 269 -6.92 12.91 -12.63
C THR A 269 -6.52 12.92 -14.10
N PHE A 270 -6.52 14.07 -14.78
CA PHE A 270 -6.07 14.16 -16.18
C PHE A 270 -4.57 13.86 -16.33
N GLU A 271 -3.73 14.37 -15.43
CA GLU A 271 -2.30 14.05 -15.42
C GLU A 271 -2.05 12.56 -15.20
N LEU A 272 -2.71 11.99 -14.18
CA LEU A 272 -2.60 10.57 -13.84
C LEU A 272 -3.04 9.70 -15.02
N ARG A 273 -4.16 10.04 -15.67
CA ARG A 273 -4.60 9.36 -16.87
C ARG A 273 -3.54 9.40 -17.97
N GLN A 274 -3.01 10.59 -18.28
CA GLN A 274 -2.07 10.75 -19.38
C GLN A 274 -0.79 9.97 -19.13
N GLU A 275 -0.35 9.87 -17.88
CA GLU A 275 0.73 8.99 -17.46
C GLU A 275 0.38 7.51 -17.72
N MET A 276 -0.79 7.06 -17.27
CA MET A 276 -1.23 5.68 -17.45
C MET A 276 -1.47 5.30 -18.92
N MET A 277 -1.92 6.23 -19.77
CA MET A 277 -2.04 5.99 -21.22
C MET A 277 -0.68 5.71 -21.87
N LYS A 278 0.41 6.33 -21.40
CA LYS A 278 1.76 6.05 -21.92
C LYS A 278 2.26 4.67 -21.52
N LEU A 279 1.68 4.09 -20.47
CA LEU A 279 1.97 2.76 -19.96
C LEU A 279 1.03 1.69 -20.55
N ALA A 280 0.05 2.06 -21.39
CA ALA A 280 -1.15 1.28 -21.67
C ALA A 280 -0.90 -0.03 -22.45
N GLU A 281 -0.43 -1.02 -21.71
CA GLU A 281 -0.78 -2.42 -21.86
C GLU A 281 -2.26 -2.63 -21.43
N ASN A 282 -2.88 -3.75 -21.81
CA ASN A 282 -4.32 -4.03 -21.60
C ASN A 282 -4.81 -3.82 -20.14
N GLU A 283 -3.96 -4.02 -19.14
CA GLU A 283 -4.33 -3.96 -17.71
C GLU A 283 -4.55 -2.53 -17.19
N TYR A 284 -3.91 -1.53 -17.78
CA TYR A 284 -4.04 -0.13 -17.37
C TYR A 284 -5.25 0.56 -18.01
N HIS A 285 -5.79 0.01 -19.10
CA HIS A 285 -6.91 0.59 -19.83
C HIS A 285 -8.15 0.75 -18.95
N GLY A 286 -8.47 -0.25 -18.13
CA GLY A 286 -9.61 -0.16 -17.20
C GLY A 286 -9.46 0.96 -16.16
N LEU A 287 -8.23 1.26 -15.74
CA LEU A 287 -7.96 2.32 -14.77
C LEU A 287 -8.00 3.71 -15.41
N VAL A 288 -7.51 3.82 -16.65
CA VAL A 288 -7.65 5.03 -17.48
C VAL A 288 -9.12 5.40 -17.64
N VAL A 289 -10.00 4.42 -17.88
CA VAL A 289 -11.45 4.64 -17.98
C VAL A 289 -12.03 5.12 -16.65
N LYS A 290 -11.68 4.48 -15.52
CA LYS A 290 -12.15 4.90 -14.18
C LYS A 290 -11.79 6.34 -13.85
N CYS A 291 -10.57 6.78 -14.16
CA CYS A 291 -10.16 8.17 -13.98
C CYS A 291 -11.10 9.12 -14.75
N MET A 292 -11.52 8.74 -15.96
CA MET A 292 -12.40 9.61 -16.76
C MET A 292 -13.84 9.57 -16.34
N ASP A 293 -14.34 8.41 -15.95
CA ASP A 293 -15.69 8.32 -15.43
C ASP A 293 -15.81 9.18 -14.15
N PHE A 294 -14.80 9.17 -13.27
CA PHE A 294 -14.74 10.10 -12.12
C PHE A 294 -14.74 11.58 -12.52
N ALA A 295 -13.92 11.98 -13.50
CA ALA A 295 -13.90 13.38 -13.96
C ALA A 295 -15.25 13.80 -14.57
N CYS A 296 -15.89 12.91 -15.35
CA CYS A 296 -17.22 13.15 -15.91
C CYS A 296 -18.28 13.26 -14.81
N GLU A 297 -18.31 12.32 -13.86
CA GLU A 297 -19.23 12.34 -12.72
C GLU A 297 -19.09 13.63 -11.91
N LEU A 298 -17.87 14.13 -11.72
CA LEU A 298 -17.63 15.38 -11.01
C LEU A 298 -18.16 16.61 -11.79
N MET A 299 -18.02 16.62 -13.11
CA MET A 299 -18.59 17.66 -13.98
C MET A 299 -20.12 17.61 -14.01
N ASP A 300 -20.71 16.41 -14.03
CA ASP A 300 -22.16 16.19 -14.05
C ASP A 300 -22.86 16.69 -12.77
N LEU A 301 -22.13 16.80 -11.66
CA LEU A 301 -22.65 17.32 -10.39
C LEU A 301 -22.76 18.85 -10.35
N CYS A 302 -22.21 19.57 -11.34
CA CYS A 302 -22.31 21.02 -11.42
C CYS A 302 -23.75 21.46 -11.72
N ARG A 303 -24.32 22.32 -10.87
CA ARG A 303 -25.71 22.82 -10.96
C ARG A 303 -25.82 24.24 -11.46
N GLY A 304 -24.72 25.01 -11.44
CA GLY A 304 -24.69 26.41 -11.84
C GLY A 304 -23.58 26.75 -12.82
N THR A 305 -23.75 27.84 -13.57
CA THR A 305 -22.73 28.36 -14.49
C THR A 305 -21.43 28.69 -13.78
N GLN A 306 -21.49 29.20 -12.55
CA GLN A 306 -20.31 29.50 -11.74
C GLN A 306 -19.49 28.25 -11.37
N GLU A 307 -20.16 27.12 -11.11
CA GLU A 307 -19.49 25.84 -10.78
C GLU A 307 -18.82 25.26 -12.03
N VAL A 308 -19.53 25.29 -13.17
CA VAL A 308 -18.98 24.88 -14.47
C VAL A 308 -17.78 25.75 -14.86
N GLU A 309 -17.88 27.08 -14.71
CA GLU A 309 -16.77 27.98 -14.99
C GLU A 309 -15.55 27.68 -14.09
N ALA A 310 -15.76 27.41 -12.79
CA ALA A 310 -14.68 27.05 -11.88
C ALA A 310 -14.01 25.71 -12.27
N VAL A 311 -14.82 24.75 -12.71
CA VAL A 311 -14.37 23.43 -13.16
C VAL A 311 -13.66 23.49 -14.53
N LEU A 312 -13.97 24.44 -15.41
CA LEU A 312 -13.31 24.58 -16.71
C LEU A 312 -12.08 25.50 -16.69
N SER A 313 -12.02 26.44 -15.74
CA SER A 313 -10.95 27.43 -15.60
C SER A 313 -9.76 26.91 -14.81
N GLU A 314 -8.53 27.10 -15.29
CA GLU A 314 -7.32 26.76 -14.53
C GLU A 314 -7.29 27.52 -13.19
N GLY A 315 -6.89 26.83 -12.11
CA GLY A 315 -6.76 27.42 -10.79
C GLY A 315 -5.87 28.67 -10.80
N THR A 316 -6.14 29.56 -9.85
CA THR A 316 -5.70 30.96 -9.68
C THR A 316 -4.20 31.30 -9.69
N ASP A 317 -3.29 30.48 -10.23
CA ASP A 317 -1.84 30.75 -10.18
C ASP A 317 -1.28 31.44 -11.43
N SER A 318 -2.05 31.55 -12.51
CA SER A 318 -1.68 32.30 -13.72
C SER A 318 -2.23 33.74 -13.72
N ILE A 319 -2.01 34.49 -12.63
CA ILE A 319 -2.38 35.92 -12.52
C ILE A 319 -1.45 36.83 -13.36
N ILE A 320 -0.57 36.28 -14.19
CA ILE A 320 0.46 37.09 -14.88
C ILE A 320 -0.12 37.86 -16.08
N GLU A 321 -1.27 37.50 -16.64
CA GLU A 321 -1.81 38.22 -17.82
C GLU A 321 -3.35 38.32 -17.85
N GLY A 322 -3.99 38.94 -16.86
CA GLY A 322 -5.30 39.64 -16.99
C GLY A 322 -6.52 38.92 -17.63
N SER A 323 -6.39 37.66 -18.01
CA SER A 323 -7.30 36.87 -18.82
C SER A 323 -7.28 35.48 -18.23
N ARG A 324 -8.23 35.20 -17.34
CA ARG A 324 -8.53 33.83 -16.95
C ARG A 324 -8.84 33.06 -18.23
N ASP A 325 -8.03 32.08 -18.59
CA ASP A 325 -8.36 31.18 -19.68
C ASP A 325 -9.50 30.27 -19.21
N LEU A 326 -10.73 30.75 -19.44
CA LEU A 326 -12.00 30.11 -19.07
C LEU A 326 -12.13 28.68 -19.63
N LEU A 327 -11.30 28.32 -20.60
CA LEU A 327 -11.33 27.05 -21.31
C LEU A 327 -10.01 26.28 -21.23
N ALA A 328 -9.14 26.59 -20.26
CA ALA A 328 -7.84 25.92 -20.12
C ALA A 328 -7.99 24.39 -20.00
N ARG A 329 -8.91 23.90 -19.16
CA ARG A 329 -9.15 22.46 -19.00
C ARG A 329 -9.78 21.83 -20.25
N LEU A 330 -10.62 22.58 -20.98
CA LEU A 330 -11.17 22.11 -22.26
C LEU A 330 -10.09 21.99 -23.34
N LYS A 331 -9.19 22.99 -23.46
CA LYS A 331 -8.03 22.92 -24.37
C LYS A 331 -7.13 21.75 -24.01
N MET A 332 -6.96 21.47 -22.72
CA MET A 332 -6.21 20.34 -22.24
C MET A 332 -6.89 19.00 -22.57
N ALA A 333 -8.21 18.88 -22.36
CA ALA A 333 -8.99 17.73 -22.76
C ALA A 333 -8.92 17.46 -24.28
N ILE A 334 -8.97 18.51 -25.10
CA ILE A 334 -8.77 18.39 -26.56
C ILE A 334 -7.36 17.90 -26.88
N ARG A 335 -6.32 18.43 -26.21
CA ARG A 335 -4.93 17.94 -26.38
C ARG A 335 -4.78 16.48 -25.99
N TYR A 336 -5.53 16.01 -25.00
CA TYR A 336 -5.52 14.63 -24.53
C TYR A 336 -6.52 13.71 -25.26
N GLN A 337 -7.12 14.20 -26.36
CA GLN A 337 -8.07 13.47 -27.20
C GLN A 337 -9.28 12.93 -26.43
N GLU A 338 -9.80 13.72 -25.49
CA GLU A 338 -11.00 13.32 -24.75
C GLU A 338 -12.25 13.39 -25.61
N LYS A 339 -12.96 12.25 -25.69
CA LYS A 339 -14.21 12.13 -26.44
C LYS A 339 -15.46 12.19 -25.55
N LYS A 340 -15.29 12.04 -24.24
CA LYS A 340 -16.39 12.00 -23.25
C LYS A 340 -16.54 13.31 -22.46
N VAL A 341 -15.56 14.22 -22.52
CA VAL A 341 -15.52 15.50 -21.78
C VAL A 341 -16.23 16.59 -22.57
#